data_AF-A0A6M0M5Y7-F1
#
_entry.id   AF-A0A6M0M5Y7-F1
#
_cell.length_a   1.000
_cell.length_b   1.000
_cell.length_c   1.000
_cell.angle_alpha   90.00
_cell.angle_beta   90.00
_cell.angle_gamma   90.00
#
_symmetry.space_group_name_H-M   'P 1'
#
loop_
_entity.id
_entity.type
_entity.pdbx_description
1 polymer ?
#
loop_
_entity_poly.entity_id
_entity_poly.type
_entity_poly.pdbx_seq_one_letter_code
_entity_poly.pdbx_strand_id
1 'polypeptide(L)'
;MEEFRTVSIHLRFKETHEHLLRVDINSPRHENSDGTVLKQGEHHIHIYSNLNKRWDTIAYPISLEEFPDVLTLIETFEAFLRKAKIKERTN
;
A
#
# COMPACT_ATOMS: atom_id res chain seq x y z
N MET A 1 18.97 -2.91 10.62
CA MET A 1 17.98 -2.51 9.60
C MET A 1 16.65 -2.53 10.30
N GLU A 2 15.91 -1.42 10.28
CA GLU A 2 14.51 -1.44 10.71
C GLU A 2 13.74 -2.38 9.79
N GLU A 3 13.14 -3.42 10.36
CA GLU A 3 12.14 -4.22 9.64
C GLU A 3 10.92 -3.33 9.43
N PHE A 4 10.77 -2.80 8.22
CA PHE A 4 9.52 -2.15 7.84
C PHE A 4 8.40 -3.18 7.93
N ARG A 5 7.39 -2.89 8.76
CA ARG A 5 6.14 -3.65 8.70
C ARG A 5 5.56 -3.49 7.30
N THR A 6 5.04 -4.57 6.73
CA THR A 6 4.25 -4.47 5.50
C THR A 6 3.02 -3.61 5.79
N VAL A 7 2.86 -2.53 5.05
CA VAL A 7 1.76 -1.58 5.20
C VAL A 7 1.15 -1.30 3.84
N SER A 8 -0.17 -1.23 3.78
CA SER A 8 -0.91 -0.75 2.61
C SER A 8 -1.69 0.52 2.94
N ILE A 9 -1.62 1.51 2.07
CA ILE A 9 -2.41 2.75 2.15
C ILE A 9 -3.38 2.76 0.98
N HIS A 10 -4.67 2.93 1.28
CA HIS A 10 -5.74 2.86 0.29
C HIS A 10 -6.43 4.23 0.15
N LEU A 11 -6.52 4.74 -1.07
CA LEU A 11 -7.41 5.85 -1.43
C LEU A 11 -8.64 5.27 -2.12
N ARG A 12 -9.83 5.54 -1.56
CA ARG A 12 -11.10 5.00 -2.06
C ARG A 12 -12.24 5.99 -1.89
N PHE A 13 -13.28 5.85 -2.71
CA PHE A 13 -14.52 6.60 -2.53
C PHE A 13 -15.21 6.18 -1.23
N LYS A 14 -15.70 7.14 -0.46
CA LYS A 14 -16.33 6.88 0.85
C LYS A 14 -17.64 6.09 0.72
N GLU A 15 -18.46 6.41 -0.30
CA GLU A 15 -19.80 5.85 -0.44
C GLU A 15 -19.76 4.49 -1.12
N THR A 16 -19.05 4.36 -2.25
CA THR A 16 -18.98 3.12 -3.04
C THR A 16 -17.90 2.17 -2.56
N HIS A 17 -16.94 2.63 -1.76
CA HIS A 17 -15.74 1.89 -1.33
C HIS A 17 -14.83 1.43 -2.48
N GLU A 18 -15.07 1.91 -3.69
CA GLU A 18 -14.22 1.63 -4.84
C GLU A 18 -12.84 2.25 -4.62
N HIS A 19 -11.81 1.42 -4.81
CA HIS A 19 -10.43 1.85 -4.72
C HIS A 19 -10.08 2.68 -5.94
N LEU A 20 -9.38 3.79 -5.70
CA LEU A 20 -8.72 4.58 -6.73
C LEU A 20 -7.26 4.17 -6.84
N LEU A 21 -6.63 3.98 -5.67
CA LEU A 21 -5.19 3.76 -5.57
C LEU A 21 -4.86 2.99 -4.30
N ARG A 22 -3.87 2.10 -4.38
CA ARG A 22 -3.27 1.43 -3.22
C ARG A 22 -1.76 1.53 -3.31
N VAL A 23 -1.12 2.03 -2.26
CA VAL A 23 0.34 2.01 -2.10
C VAL A 23 0.69 0.88 -1.15
N ASP A 24 1.52 -0.04 -1.61
CA ASP A 24 2.00 -1.18 -0.82
C ASP A 24 3.50 -1.01 -0.54
N ILE A 25 3.86 -1.01 0.74
CA ILE A 25 5.23 -0.80 1.23
C ILE A 25 5.77 -2.11 1.80
N ASN A 26 7.00 -2.46 1.40
CA ASN A 26 7.67 -3.71 1.79
C ASN A 26 6.78 -4.94 1.53
N SER A 27 6.30 -5.03 0.29
CA SER A 27 5.27 -5.98 -0.10
C SER A 27 5.85 -7.33 -0.55
N PRO A 28 5.09 -8.44 -0.46
CA PRO A 28 5.50 -9.72 -1.02
C PRO A 28 5.70 -9.67 -2.54
N ARG A 29 6.48 -10.63 -3.06
CA ARG A 29 6.59 -10.84 -4.51
C ARG A 29 5.21 -11.10 -5.10
N HIS A 30 4.87 -10.40 -6.19
CA HIS A 30 3.70 -10.74 -6.99
C HIS A 30 3.92 -10.41 -8.47
N GLU A 31 3.07 -10.97 -9.32
CA GLU A 31 3.16 -10.89 -10.78
C GLU A 31 1.93 -10.16 -11.31
N ASN A 32 2.16 -9.17 -12.17
CA ASN A 32 1.14 -8.42 -12.87
C ASN A 32 0.53 -9.25 -14.00
N SER A 33 -0.66 -8.87 -14.47
CA SER A 33 -1.33 -9.59 -15.57
C SER A 33 -0.61 -9.53 -16.91
N ASP A 34 0.31 -8.59 -17.10
CA ASP A 34 1.14 -8.46 -18.30
C ASP A 34 2.43 -9.31 -18.22
N GLY A 35 2.61 -10.07 -17.14
CA GLY A 35 3.78 -10.91 -16.87
C GLY A 35 4.96 -10.19 -16.24
N THR A 36 4.85 -8.88 -15.97
CA THR A 36 5.88 -8.17 -15.18
C THR A 36 5.85 -8.63 -13.73
N VAL A 37 7.02 -8.73 -13.09
CA VAL A 37 7.16 -9.25 -11.73
C VAL A 37 7.73 -8.17 -10.82
N LEU A 38 7.01 -7.91 -9.72
CA LEU A 38 7.48 -7.06 -8.62
C LEU A 38 8.15 -7.94 -7.56
N LYS A 39 9.38 -7.58 -7.19
CA LYS A 39 10.22 -8.39 -6.29
C LYS A 39 9.74 -8.24 -4.84
N GLN A 40 10.11 -9.22 -4.03
CA GLN A 40 9.87 -9.13 -2.59
C GLN A 40 10.60 -7.91 -2.00
N GLY A 41 9.88 -7.15 -1.16
CA GLY A 41 10.39 -5.93 -0.55
C GLY A 41 10.28 -4.70 -1.43
N GLU A 42 9.82 -4.84 -2.68
CA GLU A 42 9.63 -3.72 -3.60
C GLU A 42 8.35 -2.97 -3.27
N HIS A 43 8.49 -1.65 -3.08
CA HIS A 43 7.35 -0.74 -2.92
C HIS A 43 6.66 -0.56 -4.26
N HIS A 44 5.34 -0.57 -4.27
CA HIS A 44 4.59 -0.41 -5.51
C HIS A 44 3.23 0.22 -5.30
N ILE A 45 2.66 0.68 -6.40
CA ILE A 45 1.36 1.34 -6.45
C ILE A 45 0.43 0.60 -7.41
N HIS A 46 -0.74 0.21 -6.92
CA HIS A 46 -1.85 -0.22 -7.77
C HIS A 46 -2.69 1.01 -8.12
N ILE A 47 -2.91 1.25 -9.41
CA ILE A 47 -3.83 2.27 -9.91
C ILE A 47 -5.06 1.56 -10.45
N TYR A 48 -6.20 1.78 -9.80
CA TYR A 48 -7.42 1.06 -10.12
C TYR A 48 -8.09 1.70 -11.34
N SER A 49 -8.41 0.86 -12.33
CA SER A 49 -9.02 1.32 -13.58
C SER A 49 -10.10 0.35 -14.03
N ASN A 50 -11.20 0.92 -14.53
CA ASN A 50 -12.28 0.18 -15.17
C ASN A 50 -11.93 -0.26 -16.61
N LEU A 51 -10.76 0.12 -17.13
CA LEU A 51 -10.29 -0.27 -18.45
C LEU A 51 -9.92 -1.77 -18.53
N ASN A 52 -9.59 -2.38 -17.38
CA ASN A 52 -9.21 -3.79 -17.29
C ASN A 52 -10.33 -4.63 -16.64
N LYS A 53 -10.48 -5.90 -17.09
CA LYS A 53 -11.45 -6.85 -16.52
C LYS A 53 -11.29 -7.05 -15.01
N ARG A 54 -10.09 -6.86 -14.49
CA ARG A 54 -9.76 -6.91 -13.08
C ARG A 54 -9.00 -5.62 -12.75
N TRP A 55 -9.48 -4.91 -11.74
CA TRP A 55 -9.19 -3.47 -11.58
C TRP A 55 -7.81 -3.20 -10.98
N ASP A 56 -7.16 -4.20 -10.38
CA ASP A 56 -5.87 -4.12 -9.68
C ASP A 56 -4.73 -4.87 -10.37
N THR A 57 -4.89 -5.23 -11.65
CA THR A 57 -4.01 -6.19 -12.34
C THR A 57 -2.60 -5.72 -12.63
N ILE A 58 -2.36 -4.41 -12.53
CA ILE A 58 -1.05 -3.83 -12.80
C ILE A 58 -0.70 -2.93 -11.61
N ALA A 59 0.45 -3.24 -11.02
CA ALA A 59 1.15 -2.37 -10.10
C ALA A 59 2.46 -1.89 -10.70
N TYR A 60 2.82 -0.67 -10.32
CA TYR A 60 4.04 -0.02 -10.77
C TYR A 60 5.01 0.11 -9.60
N PRO A 61 6.29 -0.23 -9.78
CA PRO A 61 7.27 -0.03 -8.72
C PRO A 61 7.42 1.47 -8.44
N ILE A 62 7.65 1.81 -7.18
CA ILE A 62 7.87 3.20 -6.76
C ILE A 62 9.12 3.30 -5.90
N SER A 63 9.82 4.43 -6.00
CA SER A 63 10.86 4.79 -5.02
C SER A 63 10.22 5.56 -3.86
N LEU A 64 10.67 5.30 -2.63
CA LEU A 64 10.26 6.13 -1.47
C LEU A 64 10.73 7.59 -1.61
N GLU A 65 11.76 7.84 -2.42
CA GLU A 65 12.23 9.20 -2.74
C GLU A 65 11.19 9.99 -3.55
N GLU A 66 10.38 9.32 -4.38
CA GLU A 66 9.30 9.92 -5.14
C GLU A 66 8.05 10.15 -4.27
N PHE A 67 7.98 9.48 -3.12
CA PHE A 67 6.83 9.48 -2.20
C PHE A 67 7.27 9.71 -0.73
N PRO A 68 7.97 10.81 -0.42
CA PRO A 68 8.53 11.03 0.92
C PRO A 68 7.43 11.07 2.01
N ASP A 69 6.26 11.60 1.68
CA ASP A 69 5.14 11.75 2.62
C ASP A 69 4.47 10.42 2.98
N VAL A 70 4.70 9.34 2.23
CA VAL A 70 4.15 8.00 2.57
C VAL A 70 4.74 7.50 3.87
N LEU A 71 6.04 7.72 4.09
CA LEU A 71 6.70 7.39 5.36
C LEU A 71 6.09 8.20 6.50
N THR A 72 5.88 9.50 6.29
CA THR A 72 5.24 10.37 7.28
C THR A 72 3.81 9.92 7.61
N LEU A 73 3.03 9.46 6.62
CA LEU A 73 1.70 8.88 6.82
C LEU A 73 1.76 7.61 7.68
N ILE A 74 2.72 6.70 7.40
CA ILE A 74 2.92 5.48 8.17
C ILE A 74 3.27 5.83 9.63
N GLU A 75 4.26 6.70 9.83
CA GLU A 75 4.69 7.15 11.16
C GLU A 75 3.54 7.81 11.94
N THR A 76 2.75 8.65 11.27
CA THR A 76 1.58 9.32 11.85
C THR A 76 0.52 8.30 12.27
N PHE A 77 0.25 7.31 11.43
CA PHE A 77 -0.69 6.24 11.73
C PHE A 77 -0.22 5.40 12.93
N GLU A 78 1.06 5.02 12.97
CA GLU A 78 1.61 4.30 14.11
C GLU A 78 1.55 5.12 15.40
N ALA A 79 1.84 6.42 15.33
CA ALA A 79 1.72 7.33 16.46
C ALA A 79 0.27 7.41 16.98
N PHE A 80 -0.70 7.47 16.06
CA PHE A 80 -2.12 7.40 16.40
C PHE A 80 -2.48 6.07 17.09
N LEU A 81 -2.06 4.92 16.55
CA LEU A 81 -2.31 3.60 17.18
C LEU A 81 -1.71 3.50 18.59
N ARG A 82 -0.49 4.03 18.79
CA ARG A 82 0.16 4.12 20.12
C ARG A 82 -0.67 4.99 21.05
N LYS A 83 -1.10 6.18 20.60
CA LYS A 83 -1.92 7.11 21.39
C LYS A 83 -3.27 6.51 21.76
N ALA A 84 -3.92 5.81 20.84
CA ALA A 84 -5.22 5.20 21.02
C ALA A 84 -5.19 3.90 21.85
N LYS A 85 -4.00 3.43 22.28
CA LYS A 85 -3.80 2.17 23.01
C LYS A 85 -4.43 0.95 22.32
N ILE A 86 -4.57 0.98 20.99
CA ILE A 86 -5.30 -0.06 20.23
C ILE A 86 -4.59 -1.42 20.32
N LYS A 87 -3.29 -1.47 20.64
CA LYS A 87 -2.55 -2.73 20.88
C LYS A 87 -3.12 -3.61 21.99
N GLU A 88 -3.94 -3.10 22.91
CA GLU A 88 -4.58 -3.94 23.96
C GLU A 88 -5.90 -4.61 23.51
N ARG A 89 -6.44 -4.29 22.33
CA ARG A 89 -7.80 -4.73 21.92
C ARG A 89 -7.85 -5.68 20.72
N THR A 90 -6.72 -6.07 20.17
CA THR A 90 -6.64 -7.02 19.05
C THR A 90 -5.57 -8.07 19.36
N ASN A 91 -5.95 -9.07 20.16
CA ASN A 91 -5.37 -10.41 20.15
C ASN A 91 -6.26 -11.31 19.29
#